data_AF-A0A141RJ73-F1
#
_entry.id   AF-A0A141RJ73-F1
#
_cell.length_a   1.000
_cell.length_b   1.000
_cell.length_c   1.000
_cell.angle_alpha   90.00
_cell.angle_beta   90.00
_cell.angle_gamma   90.00
#
_symmetry.space_group_name_H-M   'P 1'
#
loop_
_entity.id
_entity.type
_entity.pdbx_description
1 polymer ?
#
loop_
_entity_poly.entity_id
_entity_poly.type
_entity_poly.pdbx_seq_one_letter_code
_entity_poly.pdbx_strand_id
1 'polypeptide(L)'
;MKYKHLILSLSLIMLGPLAHAEEIGSVDTVFKMIGPDHKIVVEAFDDPDVKNVTCYVSRAKTGGIKGGLGLAEDTSDAAISCQQVGPIELSDRIKNGKAQGEVVFKKRTSLVFKSLQVVRFYDAKRNALAY
;
A
#
# COMPACT_ATOMS: atom_id res chain seq x y z
N MET A 1 21.23 -29.09 41.67
CA MET A 1 21.85 -28.35 40.53
C MET A 1 21.99 -29.30 39.35
N LYS A 2 21.79 -28.81 38.11
CA LYS A 2 21.97 -29.49 36.79
C LYS A 2 20.74 -30.33 36.39
N TYR A 3 19.97 -30.14 35.32
CA TYR A 3 19.86 -29.23 34.16
C TYR A 3 18.33 -29.21 33.86
N LYS A 4 17.62 -28.08 33.80
CA LYS A 4 17.52 -27.12 32.68
C LYS A 4 17.27 -27.78 31.31
N HIS A 5 16.44 -27.12 30.50
CA HIS A 5 16.00 -27.46 29.13
C HIS A 5 14.74 -28.36 29.08
N LEU A 6 13.56 -27.93 29.56
CA LEU A 6 12.66 -26.96 28.93
C LEU A 6 12.79 -26.90 27.39
N ILE A 7 12.24 -27.91 26.72
CA ILE A 7 11.92 -27.83 25.29
C ILE A 7 10.60 -27.06 25.18
N LEU A 8 10.71 -25.73 25.12
CA LEU A 8 9.64 -24.86 24.67
C LEU A 8 9.98 -24.52 23.21
N SER A 9 9.45 -25.30 22.28
CA SER A 9 9.51 -25.01 20.85
C SER A 9 8.75 -23.71 20.58
N LEU A 10 9.50 -22.61 20.54
CA LEU A 10 9.01 -21.28 20.22
C LEU A 10 8.69 -21.23 18.72
N SER A 11 7.40 -21.28 18.40
CA SER A 11 6.85 -21.01 17.08
C SER A 11 7.24 -19.59 16.66
N LEU A 12 8.28 -19.46 15.84
CA LEU A 12 8.68 -18.18 15.27
C LEU A 12 7.64 -17.78 14.22
N ILE A 13 6.71 -16.91 14.62
CA ILE A 13 5.76 -16.26 13.71
C ILE A 13 6.60 -15.38 12.76
N MET A 14 6.73 -15.82 11.52
CA MET A 14 7.28 -15.02 10.42
C MET A 14 6.34 -13.83 10.18
N LEU A 15 6.61 -12.68 10.82
CA LEU A 15 6.06 -11.40 10.38
C LEU A 15 6.77 -11.02 9.08
N GLY A 16 6.13 -11.30 7.94
CA GLY A 16 6.56 -10.73 6.66
C GLY A 16 6.46 -9.20 6.70
N PRO A 17 7.31 -8.46 5.96
CA PRO A 17 7.23 -7.02 5.90
C PRO A 17 5.89 -6.62 5.26
N LEU A 18 5.00 -6.00 6.04
CA LEU A 18 3.92 -5.25 5.44
C LEU A 18 4.54 -4.00 4.81
N ALA A 19 4.35 -3.83 3.50
CA ALA A 19 4.62 -2.57 2.83
C ALA A 19 3.74 -1.48 3.49
N HIS A 20 4.36 -0.68 4.35
CA HIS A 20 3.72 0.47 4.96
C HIS A 20 3.80 1.62 3.97
N ALA A 21 2.65 2.12 3.53
CA ALA A 21 2.65 3.33 2.73
C ALA A 21 2.95 4.55 3.59
N GLU A 22 3.93 5.32 3.13
CA GLU A 22 4.42 6.55 3.75
C GLU A 22 3.77 7.75 3.07
N GLU A 23 3.12 8.63 3.84
CA GLU A 23 2.61 9.89 3.30
C GLU A 23 3.78 10.82 2.97
N ILE A 24 4.02 11.08 1.68
CA ILE A 24 5.11 11.95 1.21
C ILE A 24 4.67 13.40 1.03
N GLY A 25 3.36 13.65 1.05
CA GLY A 25 2.81 15.00 0.95
C GLY A 25 1.29 15.02 0.84
N SER A 26 0.72 16.21 0.96
CA SER A 26 -0.70 16.45 0.71
C SER A 26 -0.96 17.86 0.20
N VAL A 27 -2.07 18.02 -0.51
CA VAL A 27 -2.58 19.31 -1.02
C VAL A 27 -4.04 19.47 -0.63
N ASP A 28 -4.39 20.58 0.00
CA ASP A 28 -5.78 20.87 0.36
C ASP A 28 -6.57 21.26 -0.89
N THR A 29 -7.80 20.75 -0.99
CA THR A 29 -8.67 20.94 -2.16
C THR A 29 -9.90 21.77 -1.85
N VAL A 30 -10.51 21.58 -0.67
CA VAL A 30 -11.73 22.28 -0.28
C VAL A 30 -11.69 22.64 1.20
N PHE A 31 -11.79 23.94 1.46
CA PHE A 31 -11.83 24.49 2.81
C PHE A 31 -13.06 24.04 3.61
N LYS A 32 -12.86 23.76 4.90
CA LYS A 32 -13.91 23.45 5.86
C LYS A 32 -13.84 24.43 7.03
N MET A 33 -14.94 25.16 7.24
CA MET A 33 -15.08 26.09 8.38
C MET A 33 -14.82 25.43 9.74
N ILE A 34 -15.15 24.14 9.90
CA ILE A 34 -15.00 23.39 11.14
C ILE A 34 -14.42 22.00 10.84
N GLY A 35 -13.21 21.74 11.37
CA GLY A 35 -12.45 20.51 11.16
C GLY A 35 -11.42 20.63 10.02
N PRO A 36 -10.72 19.54 9.67
CA PRO A 36 -9.70 19.56 8.62
C PRO A 36 -10.28 19.84 7.24
N ASP A 37 -9.48 20.38 6.33
CA ASP A 37 -9.88 20.52 4.93
C ASP A 37 -9.94 19.17 4.21
N HIS A 38 -10.73 19.12 3.14
CA HIS A 38 -10.56 18.05 2.16
C HIS A 38 -9.18 18.20 1.52
N LYS A 39 -8.51 17.09 1.28
CA LYS A 39 -7.17 17.09 0.71
C LYS A 39 -6.94 15.89 -0.20
N ILE A 40 -5.99 16.01 -1.11
CA ILE A 40 -5.37 14.86 -1.77
C ILE A 40 -4.10 14.53 -1.01
N VAL A 41 -3.98 13.30 -0.54
CA VAL A 41 -2.74 12.78 0.07
C VAL A 41 -2.00 11.96 -0.98
N VAL A 42 -0.67 12.04 -0.99
CA VAL A 42 0.20 11.21 -1.82
C VAL A 42 0.97 10.28 -0.90
N GLU A 43 0.73 8.99 -1.04
CA GLU A 43 1.38 7.94 -0.25
C GLU A 43 2.31 7.12 -1.16
N ALA A 44 3.55 6.91 -0.74
CA ALA A 44 4.53 6.06 -1.42
C ALA A 44 4.57 4.68 -0.77
N PHE A 45 4.68 3.62 -1.57
CA PHE A 45 4.97 2.27 -1.08
C PHE A 45 5.84 1.52 -2.10
N ASP A 46 6.65 0.60 -1.62
CA ASP A 46 7.46 -0.27 -2.48
C ASP A 46 6.71 -1.56 -2.80
N ASP A 47 6.90 -2.07 -4.01
CA ASP A 47 6.39 -3.38 -4.40
C ASP A 47 7.09 -4.47 -3.55
N PRO A 48 6.33 -5.30 -2.80
CA PRO A 48 6.92 -6.28 -1.88
C PRO A 48 7.68 -7.42 -2.59
N ASP A 49 7.37 -7.71 -3.85
CA ASP A 49 7.98 -8.83 -4.61
C ASP A 49 8.89 -8.36 -5.75
N VAL A 50 8.88 -7.07 -6.07
CA VAL A 50 9.74 -6.46 -7.09
C VAL A 50 10.61 -5.38 -6.46
N LYS A 51 11.90 -5.69 -6.26
CA LYS A 51 12.85 -4.71 -5.74
C LYS A 51 12.98 -3.52 -6.68
N ASN A 52 13.17 -2.35 -6.08
CA ASN A 52 13.41 -1.07 -6.77
C ASN A 52 12.25 -0.59 -7.64
N VAL A 53 11.02 -1.00 -7.31
CA VAL A 53 9.79 -0.37 -7.80
C VAL A 53 9.09 0.32 -6.64
N THR A 54 8.91 1.63 -6.77
CA THR A 54 8.18 2.46 -5.81
C THR A 54 6.94 3.03 -6.49
N CYS A 55 5.78 2.84 -5.86
CA CYS A 55 4.51 3.35 -6.33
C CYS A 55 4.03 4.52 -5.47
N TYR A 56 3.56 5.57 -6.12
CA TYR A 56 2.97 6.75 -5.51
C TYR A 56 1.47 6.74 -5.79
N VAL A 57 0.66 6.62 -4.74
CA VAL A 57 -0.80 6.66 -4.83
C VAL A 57 -1.28 7.99 -4.31
N SER A 58 -1.87 8.79 -5.19
CA SER A 58 -2.63 9.97 -4.79
C SER A 58 -4.08 9.57 -4.57
N ARG A 59 -4.68 9.96 -3.43
CA ARG A 59 -6.10 9.71 -3.14
C ARG A 59 -6.73 10.86 -2.40
N ALA A 60 -8.04 11.01 -2.54
CA ALA A 60 -8.80 11.95 -1.75
C ALA A 60 -8.91 11.52 -0.27
N LYS A 61 -8.89 12.50 0.63
CA LYS A 61 -9.16 12.33 2.05
C LYS A 61 -10.25 13.33 2.48
N THR A 62 -11.31 12.81 3.07
CA THR A 62 -12.47 13.61 3.46
C THR A 62 -12.19 14.39 4.74
N GLY A 63 -12.34 15.71 4.69
CA GLY A 63 -12.21 16.62 5.84
C GLY A 63 -13.52 16.85 6.61
N GLY A 64 -13.56 17.90 7.41
CA GLY A 64 -14.63 18.28 8.32
C GLY A 64 -14.63 17.47 9.61
N ILE A 65 -15.61 17.70 10.48
CA ILE A 65 -15.73 17.03 11.79
C ILE A 65 -15.65 15.49 11.66
N LYS A 66 -16.38 14.90 10.70
CA LYS A 66 -16.34 13.45 10.46
C LYS A 66 -14.97 12.97 9.98
N GLY A 67 -14.31 13.77 9.14
CA GLY A 67 -12.96 13.49 8.63
C GLY A 67 -11.89 13.52 9.72
N GLY A 68 -11.93 14.54 10.57
CA GLY A 68 -11.04 14.66 11.73
C GLY A 68 -11.22 13.53 12.76
N LEU A 69 -12.43 12.99 12.88
CA LEU A 69 -12.72 11.83 13.75
C LEU A 69 -12.46 10.47 13.06
N GLY A 70 -12.02 10.45 11.80
CA GLY A 70 -11.79 9.20 11.05
C GLY A 70 -13.06 8.42 10.71
N LEU A 71 -14.24 9.03 10.85
CA LEU A 71 -15.54 8.43 10.57
C LEU A 71 -16.03 8.75 9.16
N ALA A 72 -15.34 9.66 8.46
CA ALA A 72 -15.65 9.95 7.09
C ALA A 72 -15.25 8.81 6.18
N GLU A 73 -16.06 8.61 5.15
CA GLU A 73 -15.70 7.81 4.00
C GLU A 73 -14.99 8.70 2.99
N ASP A 74 -13.79 8.28 2.58
CA ASP A 74 -13.06 8.94 1.50
C ASP A 74 -13.75 8.63 0.15
N THR A 75 -13.61 9.55 -0.82
CA THR A 75 -14.11 9.27 -2.18
C THR A 75 -13.25 8.19 -2.84
N SER A 76 -13.78 7.57 -3.89
CA SER A 76 -13.07 6.53 -4.64
C SER A 76 -12.06 7.10 -5.65
N ASP A 77 -11.79 8.41 -5.60
CA ASP A 77 -10.90 9.08 -6.53
C ASP A 77 -9.44 8.84 -6.13
N ALA A 78 -8.73 8.12 -6.99
CA ALA A 78 -7.31 7.85 -6.82
C ALA A 78 -6.60 7.77 -8.17
N ALA A 79 -5.30 8.06 -8.14
CA ALA A 79 -4.38 7.83 -9.24
C ALA A 79 -3.11 7.18 -8.69
N ILE A 80 -2.43 6.44 -9.54
CA ILE A 80 -1.20 5.72 -9.20
C ILE A 80 -0.12 6.00 -10.23
N SER A 81 1.10 6.17 -9.77
CA SER A 81 2.30 6.24 -10.60
C SER A 81 3.39 5.38 -9.99
N CYS A 82 3.79 4.31 -10.68
CA CYS A 82 4.89 3.45 -10.25
C CYS A 82 6.15 3.76 -11.05
N GLN A 83 7.27 3.86 -10.36
CA GLN A 83 8.55 4.29 -10.89
C GLN A 83 9.61 3.24 -10.59
N GLN A 84 10.50 3.03 -11.56
CA GLN A 84 11.71 2.27 -11.37
C GLN A 84 12.76 3.16 -10.70
N VAL A 85 13.09 2.88 -9.43
CA VAL A 85 14.06 3.67 -8.64
C VAL A 85 15.46 3.06 -8.64
N GLY A 86 15.65 1.92 -9.32
CA GLY A 86 16.92 1.20 -9.43
C GLY A 86 16.79 -0.01 -10.35
N PRO A 87 17.81 -0.89 -10.43
CA PRO A 87 17.74 -2.10 -11.27
C PRO A 87 16.62 -3.04 -10.83
N ILE A 88 15.76 -3.45 -11.74
CA ILE A 88 14.65 -4.37 -11.45
C ILE A 88 15.05 -5.80 -11.80
N GLU A 89 14.79 -6.72 -10.87
CA GLU A 89 14.88 -8.16 -11.12
C GLU A 89 13.53 -8.81 -10.81
N LEU A 90 12.95 -9.47 -11.83
CA LEU A 90 11.70 -10.19 -11.68
C LEU A 90 11.97 -11.64 -11.27
N SER A 91 11.25 -12.11 -10.25
CA SER A 91 11.27 -13.51 -9.83
C SER A 91 10.61 -14.42 -10.88
N ASP A 92 10.96 -15.70 -10.88
CA ASP A 92 10.35 -16.68 -11.78
C ASP A 92 8.84 -16.84 -11.54
N ARG A 93 8.36 -16.53 -10.33
CA ARG A 93 6.91 -16.53 -10.03
C ARG A 93 6.18 -15.46 -10.83
N ILE A 94 6.77 -14.26 -10.94
CA ILE A 94 6.20 -13.15 -11.71
C ILE A 94 6.31 -13.44 -13.21
N LYS A 95 7.50 -13.84 -13.68
CA LYS A 95 7.73 -14.15 -15.10
C LYS A 95 6.80 -15.23 -15.65
N ASN A 96 6.49 -16.23 -14.83
CA ASN A 96 5.60 -17.34 -15.20
C ASN A 96 4.11 -17.06 -14.93
N GLY A 97 3.74 -15.82 -14.59
CA GLY A 97 2.35 -15.40 -14.36
C GLY A 97 1.71 -15.96 -13.08
N LYS A 98 2.46 -16.65 -12.22
CA LYS A 98 1.94 -17.21 -10.95
C LYS A 98 1.61 -16.15 -9.91
N ALA A 99 2.17 -14.95 -10.09
CA ALA A 99 1.96 -13.78 -9.24
C ALA A 99 1.07 -12.71 -9.93
N GLN A 100 0.38 -13.07 -11.02
CA GLN A 100 -0.53 -12.16 -11.71
C GLN A 100 -1.74 -11.87 -10.82
N GLY A 101 -2.10 -10.59 -10.67
CA GLY A 101 -3.27 -10.23 -9.89
C GLY A 101 -3.02 -10.18 -8.38
N GLU A 102 -1.76 -10.25 -7.93
CA GLU A 102 -1.43 -10.10 -6.51
C GLU A 102 -1.63 -8.64 -6.05
N VAL A 103 -2.32 -8.48 -4.92
CA VAL A 103 -2.53 -7.18 -4.29
C VAL A 103 -1.23 -6.76 -3.61
N VAL A 104 -0.57 -5.74 -4.18
CA VAL A 104 0.72 -5.22 -3.68
C VAL A 104 0.53 -4.12 -2.64
N PHE A 105 -0.64 -3.47 -2.64
CA PHE A 105 -0.99 -2.47 -1.64
C PHE A 105 -2.49 -2.50 -1.35
N LYS A 106 -2.83 -2.32 -0.07
CA LYS A 106 -4.22 -2.22 0.37
C LYS A 106 -4.33 -1.20 1.48
N LYS A 107 -5.16 -0.18 1.26
CA LYS A 107 -5.50 0.84 2.27
C LYS A 107 -6.99 0.86 2.49
N ARG A 108 -7.41 0.91 3.76
CA ARG A 108 -8.80 1.11 4.12
C ARG A 108 -9.14 2.60 3.99
N THR A 109 -10.16 2.92 3.21
CA THR A 109 -10.62 4.30 2.92
C THR A 109 -11.95 4.63 3.60
N SER A 110 -12.59 3.65 4.25
CA SER A 110 -13.72 3.92 5.14
C SER A 110 -13.81 2.94 6.29
N LEU A 111 -14.45 3.36 7.38
CA LEU A 111 -14.54 2.59 8.62
C LEU A 111 -15.37 1.31 8.48
N VAL A 112 -16.11 1.13 7.37
CA VAL A 112 -17.03 -0.01 7.22
C VAL A 112 -16.86 -0.75 5.89
N PHE A 113 -16.72 -0.08 4.73
CA PHE A 113 -16.90 -0.79 3.44
C PHE A 113 -15.86 -0.54 2.35
N LYS A 114 -15.07 0.54 2.39
CA LYS A 114 -14.19 0.89 1.27
C LYS A 114 -12.71 0.60 1.55
N SER A 115 -12.07 -0.03 0.56
CA SER A 115 -10.62 -0.22 0.50
C SER A 115 -10.11 0.13 -0.89
N LEU A 116 -9.02 0.87 -0.95
CA LEU A 116 -8.21 1.03 -2.14
C LEU A 116 -7.24 -0.14 -2.22
N GLN A 117 -7.12 -0.75 -3.40
CA GLN A 117 -6.21 -1.86 -3.66
C GLN A 117 -5.45 -1.56 -4.94
N VAL A 118 -4.16 -1.87 -4.93
CA VAL A 118 -3.29 -1.84 -6.12
C VAL A 118 -2.88 -3.26 -6.43
N VAL A 119 -2.98 -3.64 -7.69
CA VAL A 119 -2.80 -5.02 -8.14
C VAL A 119 -1.74 -5.07 -9.22
N ARG A 120 -0.72 -5.90 -9.04
CA ARG A 120 0.35 -6.04 -10.02
C ARG A 120 -0.04 -7.00 -11.14
N PHE A 121 0.27 -6.59 -12.36
CA PHE A 121 0.20 -7.39 -13.57
C PHE A 121 1.55 -7.35 -14.29
N TYR A 122 2.01 -8.50 -14.77
CA TYR A 122 3.18 -8.60 -15.63
C TYR A 122 2.73 -8.76 -17.09
N ASP A 123 3.20 -7.87 -17.97
CA ASP A 123 3.06 -7.95 -19.42
C ASP A 123 4.33 -8.56 -20.01
N ALA A 124 4.32 -9.87 -20.22
CA ALA A 124 5.45 -10.62 -20.76
C ALA A 124 5.86 -10.17 -22.17
N LYS A 125 4.92 -9.67 -22.99
CA LYS A 125 5.22 -9.25 -24.36
C LYS A 125 6.09 -7.98 -24.38
N ARG A 126 5.85 -7.09 -23.44
CA ARG A 126 6.57 -5.81 -23.32
C ARG A 126 7.65 -5.82 -22.23
N ASN A 127 7.76 -6.93 -21.49
CA ASN A 127 8.60 -7.06 -20.31
C ASN A 127 8.37 -5.91 -19.31
N ALA A 128 7.10 -5.63 -19.02
CA ALA A 128 6.67 -4.47 -18.22
C ALA A 128 5.76 -4.88 -17.07
N LEU A 129 5.75 -4.07 -16.01
CA LEU A 129 4.82 -4.18 -14.88
C LEU A 129 3.74 -3.12 -15.03
N ALA A 130 2.49 -3.53 -14.81
CA ALA A 130 1.32 -2.66 -14.75
C ALA A 130 0.66 -2.80 -13.37
N TYR A 131 0.05 -1.72 -12.90
CA TYR A 131 -0.50 -1.58 -11.55
C TYR A 131 -1.89 -0.96 -11.58
#